data_AF-A0AAE0FS45-F1
#
_entry.id   AF-A0AAE0FS45-F1
#
_cell.length_a   1.000
_cell.length_b   1.000
_cell.length_c   1.000
_cell.angle_alpha   90.00
_cell.angle_beta   90.00
_cell.angle_gamma   90.00
#
_symmetry.space_group_name_H-M   'P 1'
#
loop_
_entity.id
_entity.type
_entity.pdbx_description
1 polymer ?
#
loop_
_entity_poly.entity_id
_entity_poly.type
_entity_poly.pdbx_seq_one_letter_code
_entity_poly.pdbx_strand_id
1 'polypeptide(L)'
;MSKLYIFFAQLIPAFTSSPSIQTLRGDVRLTERVHRVPVADRAVRINARLTRPRRVVSDGAIHGLTRRSTRPRVSQQAKSRSVHTPARFSRSGALKPASSAIERSKDVLLAHEADAELQALYLISLRRPGPEAVGAAYRCWKWKEAVLGNGHDFFVPRPRTTRKLAAALVASSSSEVPILEALVLGNCERLDVYLCCATALPAEDVLDHIAAQLAWQIDRWSRGDGSQQTVSRFLTTAPLSWHDREGLVAWPSSSQCAKSSSTFVRELSRVLVLTAGPADVARYCCTVAMGLEGRPKHTYNPSSSRDAHIMLQLRRTLHAASAPATGAPGSASALNPPCGTQLGLILRSGLQAGKAARNPADLPQMRKLRGSSKGSGRYAQPVPMETALAAVQEAIDLVLEPVLKEYMGKLQALDNSNQIRRLRQRVEEVADELLQRAPQLDSSTTRSVNKEAQRLLHEPTILLRNGVSVNESAVVNAIEESLIEMLR
;
A
#
# COMPACT_ATOMS: atom_id res chain seq x y z
N MET A 1 -42.98 17.36 49.35
CA MET A 1 -41.61 17.74 49.75
C MET A 1 -40.73 17.61 48.50
N SER A 2 -40.68 18.55 47.56
CA SER A 2 -40.49 20.01 47.59
C SER A 2 -39.02 20.41 47.81
N LYS A 3 -38.48 21.13 46.80
CA LYS A 3 -37.29 22.01 46.76
C LYS A 3 -35.94 21.33 46.48
N LEU A 4 -34.95 21.87 45.74
CA LEU A 4 -34.70 22.97 44.76
C LEU A 4 -33.13 22.97 44.66
N TYR A 5 -32.47 22.81 43.50
CA TYR A 5 -31.73 23.87 42.73
C TYR A 5 -30.42 24.39 43.42
N ILE A 6 -29.20 24.54 42.83
CA ILE A 6 -28.76 25.31 41.63
C ILE A 6 -27.22 25.16 41.36
N PHE A 7 -26.87 25.18 40.06
CA PHE A 7 -25.68 25.69 39.31
C PHE A 7 -24.21 25.28 39.56
N PHE A 8 -23.54 24.82 38.48
CA PHE A 8 -22.65 25.68 37.67
C PHE A 8 -22.59 25.18 36.21
N ALA A 9 -22.66 26.14 35.27
CA ALA A 9 -22.47 25.96 33.83
C ALA A 9 -21.57 27.11 33.29
N GLN A 10 -21.12 26.95 32.04
CA GLN A 10 -20.31 27.84 31.18
C GLN A 10 -18.80 27.56 31.27
N LEU A 11 -18.02 27.35 30.19
CA LEU A 11 -17.99 27.99 28.86
C LEU A 11 -17.34 27.04 27.82
N ILE A 12 -17.95 26.77 26.65
CA ILE A 12 -17.29 26.68 25.33
C ILE A 12 -18.34 27.04 24.25
N PRO A 13 -18.04 27.95 23.30
CA PRO A 13 -19.01 28.47 22.32
C PRO A 13 -19.17 27.61 21.06
N ALA A 14 -20.31 27.82 20.42
CA ALA A 14 -20.81 27.20 19.20
C ALA A 14 -20.20 27.79 17.91
N PHE A 15 -20.12 26.97 16.86
CA PHE A 15 -20.34 27.33 15.45
C PHE A 15 -20.94 26.08 14.73
N THR A 16 -22.25 26.10 14.45
CA THR A 16 -22.93 26.12 13.13
C THR A 16 -22.51 25.02 12.14
N SER A 17 -23.34 24.33 11.36
CA SER A 17 -24.79 24.19 11.18
C SER A 17 -24.92 23.24 9.97
N SER A 18 -25.55 22.07 10.12
CA SER A 18 -25.93 21.22 8.98
C SER A 18 -27.46 21.26 8.80
N PRO A 19 -27.97 21.39 7.57
CA PRO A 19 -29.39 21.49 7.34
C PRO A 19 -30.09 20.13 7.46
N SER A 20 -31.26 20.22 8.09
CA SER A 20 -32.34 19.27 8.22
C SER A 20 -32.67 18.48 6.95
N ILE A 21 -32.66 17.16 7.05
CA ILE A 21 -33.37 16.26 6.12
C ILE A 21 -34.80 16.09 6.62
N GLN A 22 -35.74 16.56 5.80
CA GLN A 22 -37.17 16.34 5.96
C GLN A 22 -37.50 14.85 5.85
N THR A 23 -38.27 14.37 6.82
CA THR A 23 -38.82 13.02 6.88
C THR A 23 -40.07 12.96 6.01
N LEU A 24 -39.97 12.36 4.81
CA LEU A 24 -41.14 11.94 4.04
C LEU A 24 -41.55 10.54 4.50
N ARG A 25 -42.61 10.49 5.32
CA ARG A 25 -43.38 9.27 5.59
C ARG A 25 -44.24 8.96 4.37
N GLY A 26 -43.91 7.88 3.67
CA GLY A 26 -44.76 7.25 2.67
C GLY A 26 -45.22 5.89 3.17
N ASP A 27 -46.51 5.77 3.44
CA ASP A 27 -47.18 4.52 3.79
C ASP A 27 -47.09 3.49 2.66
N VAL A 28 -46.46 2.34 2.92
CA VAL A 28 -46.54 1.17 2.05
C VAL A 28 -47.34 0.10 2.77
N ARG A 29 -48.56 -0.13 2.27
CA ARG A 29 -49.46 -1.22 2.67
C ARG A 29 -48.82 -2.56 2.31
N LEU A 30 -48.57 -3.38 3.32
CA LEU A 30 -48.23 -4.80 3.19
C LEU A 30 -49.51 -5.57 2.86
N THR A 31 -49.58 -6.18 1.67
CA THR A 31 -50.51 -7.26 1.39
C THR A 31 -49.79 -8.59 1.58
N GLU A 32 -50.11 -9.28 2.68
CA GLU A 32 -49.75 -10.68 2.91
C GLU A 32 -50.45 -11.59 1.90
N ARG A 33 -49.68 -12.40 1.16
CA ARG A 33 -50.17 -13.64 0.57
C ARG A 33 -49.33 -14.80 1.09
N VAL A 34 -49.95 -15.52 2.02
CA VAL A 34 -49.49 -16.80 2.57
C VAL A 34 -49.67 -17.87 1.50
N HIS A 35 -48.57 -18.39 0.95
CA HIS A 35 -48.57 -19.69 0.26
C HIS A 35 -47.86 -20.72 1.15
N ARG A 36 -48.66 -21.62 1.73
CA ARG A 36 -48.20 -22.85 2.38
C ARG A 36 -47.60 -23.78 1.32
N VAL A 37 -46.38 -24.27 1.56
CA VAL A 37 -45.77 -25.39 0.83
C VAL A 37 -45.48 -26.50 1.87
N PRO A 38 -45.76 -27.78 1.58
CA PRO A 38 -45.62 -28.85 2.56
C PRO A 38 -44.17 -29.26 2.78
N VAL A 39 -43.82 -29.47 4.05
CA VAL A 39 -42.57 -30.08 4.50
C VAL A 39 -42.66 -31.59 4.28
N ALA A 40 -41.78 -32.15 3.45
CA ALA A 40 -41.58 -33.59 3.34
C ALA A 40 -40.30 -33.97 4.10
N ASP A 41 -40.50 -34.73 5.17
CA ASP A 41 -39.49 -35.41 5.97
C ASP A 41 -38.62 -36.34 5.13
N ARG A 42 -37.30 -36.20 5.22
CA ARG A 42 -36.37 -37.29 4.94
C ARG A 42 -35.13 -37.16 5.81
N ALA A 43 -35.21 -37.79 6.98
CA ALA A 43 -34.07 -38.11 7.82
C ALA A 43 -33.17 -39.13 7.11
N VAL A 44 -31.93 -38.74 6.78
CA VAL A 44 -30.86 -39.67 6.42
C VAL A 44 -29.85 -39.66 7.55
N ARG A 45 -29.86 -40.74 8.35
CA ARG A 45 -28.82 -41.06 9.32
C ARG A 45 -27.54 -41.42 8.56
N ILE A 46 -26.47 -40.65 8.75
CA ILE A 46 -25.12 -41.09 8.40
C ILE A 46 -24.35 -41.35 9.69
N ASN A 47 -24.22 -42.64 10.02
CA ASN A 47 -23.23 -43.12 10.98
C ASN A 47 -21.87 -43.15 10.28
N ALA A 48 -20.93 -42.31 10.72
CA ALA A 48 -19.52 -42.44 10.36
C ALA A 48 -18.68 -42.54 11.62
N ARG A 49 -18.45 -43.78 12.08
CA ARG A 49 -17.37 -44.13 13.02
C ARG A 49 -16.05 -44.04 12.26
N LEU A 50 -15.23 -43.04 12.57
CA LEU A 50 -13.82 -43.00 12.16
C LEU A 50 -12.95 -43.56 13.28
N THR A 51 -12.66 -44.86 13.19
CA THR A 51 -11.56 -45.50 13.91
C THR A 51 -10.24 -45.09 13.27
N ARG A 52 -9.37 -44.41 14.03
CA ARG A 52 -7.98 -44.12 13.63
C ARG A 52 -7.13 -45.39 13.74
N PRO A 53 -6.33 -45.77 12.72
CA PRO A 53 -5.32 -46.79 12.92
C PRO A 53 -4.09 -46.20 13.64
N ARG A 54 -3.72 -46.81 14.76
CA ARG A 54 -2.40 -46.66 15.39
C ARG A 54 -1.36 -47.25 14.45
N ARG A 55 -0.46 -46.43 13.91
CA ARG A 55 0.79 -46.90 13.30
C ARG A 55 1.80 -47.21 14.41
N VAL A 56 2.14 -48.48 14.51
CA VAL A 56 3.33 -48.99 15.19
C VAL A 56 4.54 -48.57 14.35
N VAL A 57 5.48 -47.86 14.95
CA VAL A 57 6.80 -47.60 14.36
C VAL A 57 7.71 -48.71 14.86
N SER A 58 8.14 -49.56 13.93
CA SER A 58 9.17 -50.57 14.15
C SER A 58 10.56 -49.95 13.97
N ASP A 59 11.42 -50.22 14.95
CA ASP A 59 12.85 -49.93 14.92
C ASP A 59 13.53 -50.58 13.72
N GLY A 60 14.31 -49.79 12.99
CA GLY A 60 15.14 -50.24 11.87
C GLY A 60 16.45 -49.48 11.87
N ALA A 61 17.51 -50.17 12.28
CA ALA A 61 18.89 -49.70 12.32
C ALA A 61 19.37 -49.23 10.94
N ILE A 62 20.06 -48.08 10.90
CA ILE A 62 20.81 -47.63 9.73
C ILE A 62 22.27 -47.45 10.12
N HIS A 63 23.11 -48.31 9.54
CA HIS A 63 24.56 -48.25 9.57
C HIS A 63 25.08 -46.95 8.96
N GLY A 64 26.15 -46.44 9.58
CA GLY A 64 26.80 -45.20 9.23
C GLY A 64 27.55 -45.21 7.90
N LEU A 65 27.77 -44.00 7.38
CA LEU A 65 28.85 -43.63 6.48
C LEU A 65 29.12 -42.13 6.65
N THR A 66 30.04 -41.79 7.54
CA THR A 66 30.58 -40.44 7.72
C THR A 66 31.53 -40.10 6.57
N ARG A 67 31.11 -39.23 5.65
CA ARG A 67 32.03 -38.51 4.75
C ARG A 67 32.37 -37.14 5.33
N ARG A 68 33.62 -37.01 5.78
CA ARG A 68 34.28 -35.75 6.15
C ARG A 68 34.34 -34.83 4.92
N SER A 69 33.76 -33.64 5.04
CA SER A 69 34.00 -32.51 4.15
C SER A 69 34.82 -31.48 4.92
N THR A 70 36.10 -31.37 4.56
CA THR A 70 37.01 -30.31 4.99
C THR A 70 36.73 -29.06 4.16
N ARG A 71 36.26 -27.99 4.82
CA ARG A 71 36.30 -26.62 4.28
C ARG A 71 37.29 -25.78 5.09
N PRO A 72 38.12 -24.97 4.44
CA PRO A 72 39.16 -24.20 5.12
C PRO A 72 38.57 -22.96 5.81
N ARG A 73 39.11 -22.67 6.99
CA ARG A 73 38.92 -21.44 7.77
C ARG A 73 39.51 -20.26 7.00
N VAL A 74 38.68 -19.29 6.65
CA VAL A 74 39.12 -17.94 6.27
C VAL A 74 39.29 -17.13 7.56
N SER A 75 40.53 -16.70 7.79
CA SER A 75 40.94 -15.82 8.89
C SER A 75 40.31 -14.42 8.73
N GLN A 76 39.54 -13.99 9.73
CA GLN A 76 39.12 -12.60 9.85
C GLN A 76 40.23 -11.81 10.58
N GLN A 77 40.89 -10.91 9.84
CA GLN A 77 41.72 -9.86 10.43
C GLN A 77 40.81 -8.77 11.01
N ALA A 78 40.95 -8.54 12.31
CA ALA A 78 40.35 -7.42 13.02
C ALA A 78 41.03 -6.12 12.61
N LYS A 79 40.29 -5.21 11.98
CA LYS A 79 40.65 -3.79 11.84
C LYS A 79 39.97 -3.02 12.96
N SER A 80 40.77 -2.66 13.98
CA SER A 80 40.44 -1.66 14.98
C SER A 80 40.29 -0.29 14.30
N ARG A 81 39.08 0.29 14.37
CA ARG A 81 38.84 1.70 14.03
C ARG A 81 38.65 2.47 15.33
N SER A 82 39.50 3.46 15.54
CA SER A 82 39.45 4.40 16.65
C SER A 82 38.20 5.28 16.55
N VAL A 83 37.58 5.51 17.70
CA VAL A 83 36.45 6.42 17.88
C VAL A 83 37.02 7.82 18.07
N HIS A 84 36.82 8.69 17.08
CA HIS A 84 37.01 10.14 17.26
C HIS A 84 35.71 10.74 17.79
N THR A 85 35.76 11.25 19.01
CA THR A 85 34.75 12.09 19.64
C THR A 85 34.87 13.52 19.10
N PRO A 86 33.82 14.17 18.57
CA PRO A 86 33.88 15.60 18.30
C PRO A 86 33.47 16.41 19.53
N ALA A 87 34.23 17.47 19.74
CA ALA A 87 34.13 18.42 20.84
C ALA A 87 32.80 19.19 20.85
N ARG A 88 32.28 19.40 22.07
CA ARG A 88 31.18 20.34 22.37
C ARG A 88 31.63 21.77 22.10
N PHE A 89 31.01 22.41 21.10
CA PHE A 89 31.02 23.86 20.98
C PHE A 89 29.79 24.44 21.70
N SER A 90 30.05 25.19 22.78
CA SER A 90 29.04 26.01 23.45
C SER A 90 29.02 27.38 22.80
N ARG A 91 27.87 27.79 22.23
CA ARG A 91 27.60 29.19 21.88
C ARG A 91 26.35 29.65 22.63
N SER A 92 26.58 30.44 23.66
CA SER A 92 25.59 31.31 24.27
C SER A 92 25.41 32.54 23.38
N GLY A 93 24.21 32.72 22.82
CA GLY A 93 23.83 33.90 22.06
C GLY A 93 22.45 34.38 22.53
N ALA A 94 22.41 35.62 23.01
CA ALA A 94 21.28 36.27 23.66
C ALA A 94 20.04 36.41 22.77
N LEU A 95 18.87 36.26 23.39
CA LEU A 95 17.55 36.55 22.84
C LEU A 95 17.31 38.06 22.77
N LYS A 96 16.88 38.55 21.60
CA LYS A 96 16.11 39.80 21.44
C LYS A 96 14.77 39.46 20.77
N PRO A 97 13.66 40.12 21.16
CA PRO A 97 12.34 39.82 20.64
C PRO A 97 12.02 40.67 19.40
N ALA A 98 11.38 40.08 18.40
CA ALA A 98 10.72 40.85 17.34
C ALA A 98 9.58 40.05 16.70
N SER A 99 8.35 40.47 17.04
CA SER A 99 7.30 40.84 16.09
C SER A 99 7.40 40.30 14.65
N SER A 100 6.66 39.22 14.35
CA SER A 100 6.05 38.99 13.02
C SER A 100 5.06 37.80 13.07
N ALA A 101 3.84 38.06 13.56
CA ALA A 101 2.78 37.05 13.62
C ALA A 101 1.82 37.08 12.40
N ILE A 102 2.00 38.00 11.45
CA ILE A 102 1.04 38.23 10.35
C ILE A 102 1.54 37.73 8.98
N GLU A 103 2.85 37.49 8.79
CA GLU A 103 3.37 36.93 7.52
C GLU A 103 3.31 35.39 7.44
N ARG A 104 3.20 34.68 8.57
CA ARG A 104 3.13 33.20 8.57
C ARG A 104 1.84 32.62 8.00
N SER A 105 0.79 33.43 7.84
CA SER A 105 -0.51 32.94 7.35
C SER A 105 -0.58 32.86 5.82
N LYS A 106 0.28 33.57 5.06
CA LYS A 106 0.35 33.45 3.60
C LYS A 106 1.22 32.27 3.15
N ASP A 107 2.29 31.97 3.87
CA ASP A 107 3.16 30.83 3.56
C ASP A 107 2.47 29.47 3.80
N VAL A 108 1.50 29.40 4.72
CA VAL A 108 0.72 28.17 4.98
C VAL A 108 -0.33 27.91 3.88
N LEU A 109 -0.83 28.95 3.21
CA LEU A 109 -1.79 28.79 2.11
C LEU A 109 -1.11 28.43 0.78
N LEU A 110 0.09 28.94 0.51
CA LEU A 110 0.87 28.57 -0.68
C LEU A 110 1.52 27.17 -0.58
N ALA A 111 1.75 26.67 0.63
CA ALA A 111 2.23 25.29 0.82
C ALA A 111 1.20 24.23 0.37
N HIS A 112 -0.10 24.54 0.44
CA HIS A 112 -1.15 23.60 0.07
C HIS A 112 -1.38 23.46 -1.45
N GLU A 113 -1.01 24.47 -2.25
CA GLU A 113 -1.08 24.35 -3.72
C GLU A 113 0.12 23.59 -4.30
N ALA A 114 1.30 23.66 -3.66
CA ALA A 114 2.46 22.85 -4.05
C ALA A 114 2.29 21.35 -3.70
N ASP A 115 1.46 21.03 -2.70
CA ASP A 115 1.07 19.65 -2.40
C ASP A 115 0.14 19.03 -3.47
N ALA A 116 -0.44 19.84 -4.37
CA ALA A 116 -1.41 19.37 -5.37
C ALA A 116 -0.76 18.55 -6.52
N GLU A 117 0.56 18.65 -6.72
CA GLU A 117 1.30 17.81 -7.66
C GLU A 117 1.90 16.55 -7.02
N LEU A 118 1.83 16.40 -5.68
CA LEU A 118 2.24 15.15 -5.04
C LEU A 118 1.31 14.03 -5.53
N GLN A 119 1.91 13.17 -6.35
CA GLN A 119 1.35 12.00 -7.04
C GLN A 119 0.07 11.43 -6.42
N ALA A 120 -0.91 11.18 -7.29
CA ALA A 120 -2.22 10.67 -6.94
C ALA A 120 -2.17 9.21 -6.50
N LEU A 121 -1.92 9.02 -5.22
CA LEU A 121 -1.86 7.71 -4.57
C LEU A 121 -3.20 7.38 -3.94
N TYR A 122 -3.69 6.19 -4.23
CA TYR A 122 -4.96 5.67 -3.73
C TYR A 122 -4.77 4.30 -3.11
N LEU A 123 -5.55 4.05 -2.07
CA LEU A 123 -5.77 2.74 -1.50
C LEU A 123 -7.27 2.46 -1.54
N ILE A 124 -7.63 1.34 -2.15
CA ILE A 124 -8.99 0.81 -2.16
C ILE A 124 -8.96 -0.46 -1.32
N SER A 125 -9.76 -0.50 -0.24
CA SER A 125 -9.82 -1.64 0.67
C SER A 125 -11.22 -2.23 0.73
N LEU A 126 -11.29 -3.56 0.72
CA LEU A 126 -12.46 -4.34 1.10
C LEU A 126 -12.09 -5.18 2.32
N ARG A 127 -12.73 -4.91 3.45
CA ARG A 127 -12.61 -5.75 4.66
C ARG A 127 -13.44 -7.01 4.51
N ARG A 128 -13.03 -8.08 5.21
CA ARG A 128 -13.80 -9.32 5.31
C ARG A 128 -15.21 -9.00 5.79
N PRO A 129 -16.24 -9.30 4.99
CA PRO A 129 -17.59 -9.03 5.41
C PRO A 129 -18.00 -10.02 6.52
N GLY A 130 -18.92 -9.61 7.39
CA GLY A 130 -19.46 -10.47 8.45
C GLY A 130 -20.15 -11.73 7.88
N PRO A 131 -20.41 -12.76 8.72
CA PRO A 131 -21.00 -14.03 8.26
C PRO A 131 -22.39 -13.87 7.63
N GLU A 132 -23.13 -12.82 8.00
CA GLU A 132 -24.47 -12.51 7.51
C GLU A 132 -24.47 -11.66 6.24
N ALA A 133 -23.30 -11.21 5.79
CA ALA A 133 -23.23 -10.33 4.64
C ALA A 133 -23.62 -11.05 3.35
N VAL A 134 -24.50 -10.39 2.58
CA VAL A 134 -24.95 -10.81 1.26
C VAL A 134 -24.54 -9.78 0.20
N GLY A 135 -24.80 -10.06 -1.08
CA GLY A 135 -24.58 -9.10 -2.17
C GLY A 135 -23.13 -8.97 -2.65
N ALA A 136 -22.77 -7.77 -3.11
CA ALA A 136 -21.51 -7.53 -3.82
C ALA A 136 -20.25 -7.77 -2.98
N ALA A 137 -20.23 -7.31 -1.73
CA ALA A 137 -19.11 -7.53 -0.81
C ALA A 137 -18.82 -9.03 -0.62
N TYR A 138 -19.87 -9.82 -0.34
CA TYR A 138 -19.74 -11.27 -0.14
C TYR A 138 -19.27 -12.01 -1.39
N ARG A 139 -19.81 -11.65 -2.57
CA ARG A 139 -19.39 -12.24 -3.85
C ARG A 139 -17.94 -11.91 -4.18
N CYS A 140 -17.52 -10.65 -3.99
CA CYS A 140 -16.13 -10.24 -4.17
C CYS A 140 -15.21 -10.99 -3.20
N TRP A 141 -15.62 -11.14 -1.93
CA TRP A 141 -14.86 -11.86 -0.94
C TRP A 141 -14.67 -13.34 -1.29
N LYS A 142 -15.74 -14.02 -1.74
CA LYS A 142 -15.66 -15.41 -2.22
C LYS A 142 -14.68 -15.57 -3.37
N TRP A 143 -14.74 -14.68 -4.35
CA TRP A 143 -13.79 -14.66 -5.46
C TRP A 143 -12.36 -14.45 -4.95
N LYS A 144 -12.14 -13.47 -4.06
CA LYS A 144 -10.83 -13.19 -3.48
C LYS A 144 -10.28 -14.41 -2.75
N GLU A 145 -11.08 -15.12 -1.95
CA GLU A 145 -10.63 -16.33 -1.25
C GLU A 145 -10.27 -17.46 -2.23
N ALA A 146 -11.06 -17.65 -3.29
CA ALA A 146 -10.81 -18.67 -4.30
C ALA A 146 -9.57 -18.36 -5.17
N VAL A 147 -9.38 -17.10 -5.55
CA VAL A 147 -8.38 -16.67 -6.54
C VAL A 147 -7.07 -16.22 -5.87
N LEU A 148 -7.16 -15.32 -4.90
CA LEU A 148 -5.99 -14.72 -4.22
C LEU A 148 -5.62 -15.47 -2.93
N GLY A 149 -6.52 -16.30 -2.41
CA GLY A 149 -6.35 -17.08 -1.18
C GLY A 149 -7.11 -16.49 0.00
N ASN A 150 -7.35 -17.32 1.02
CA ASN A 150 -8.07 -16.94 2.23
C ASN A 150 -7.17 -16.32 3.32
N GLY A 151 -5.84 -16.27 3.10
CA GLY A 151 -4.85 -15.74 4.03
C GLY A 151 -4.64 -16.54 5.33
N HIS A 152 -5.40 -17.62 5.56
CA HIS A 152 -5.18 -18.56 6.65
C HIS A 152 -4.03 -19.53 6.37
N ASP A 153 -3.73 -19.74 5.09
CA ASP A 153 -2.55 -20.50 4.67
C ASP A 153 -1.30 -19.73 5.10
N PHE A 154 -0.68 -20.17 6.20
CA PHE A 154 0.56 -19.62 6.77
C PHE A 154 1.71 -19.45 5.76
N PHE A 155 1.58 -20.04 4.57
CA PHE A 155 2.68 -20.25 3.64
C PHE A 155 2.71 -19.34 2.43
N VAL A 156 1.64 -18.70 1.95
CA VAL A 156 1.72 -17.97 0.66
C VAL A 156 0.60 -16.91 0.54
N PRO A 157 0.85 -15.58 0.57
CA PRO A 157 0.04 -14.74 -0.34
C PRO A 157 0.26 -15.31 -1.74
N ARG A 158 -0.68 -15.39 -2.68
CA ARG A 158 -0.38 -15.94 -4.03
C ARG A 158 0.36 -14.89 -4.88
N PRO A 159 1.70 -14.76 -4.80
CA PRO A 159 2.39 -13.55 -5.23
C PRO A 159 2.25 -13.26 -6.73
N ARG A 160 2.32 -14.29 -7.57
CA ARG A 160 2.21 -14.18 -9.02
C ARG A 160 0.77 -13.90 -9.44
N THR A 161 -0.21 -14.49 -8.76
CA THR A 161 -1.63 -14.20 -8.99
C THR A 161 -1.94 -12.74 -8.64
N THR A 162 -1.47 -12.25 -7.48
CA THR A 162 -1.62 -10.83 -7.11
C THR A 162 -0.84 -9.90 -8.04
N ARG A 163 0.36 -10.30 -8.50
CA ARG A 163 1.13 -9.55 -9.51
C ARG A 163 0.35 -9.46 -10.82
N LYS A 164 -0.23 -10.57 -11.30
CA LYS A 164 -1.01 -10.56 -12.55
C LYS A 164 -2.24 -9.68 -12.45
N LEU A 165 -2.92 -9.69 -11.30
CA LEU A 165 -4.07 -8.81 -11.06
C LEU A 165 -3.64 -7.34 -11.05
N ALA A 166 -2.56 -7.00 -10.36
CA ALA A 166 -2.00 -5.65 -10.39
C ALA A 166 -1.63 -5.22 -11.83
N ALA A 167 -0.97 -6.10 -12.60
CA ALA A 167 -0.63 -5.80 -13.99
C ALA A 167 -1.86 -5.69 -14.90
N ALA A 168 -2.91 -6.47 -14.65
CA ALA A 168 -4.18 -6.33 -15.34
C ALA A 168 -4.85 -4.98 -15.05
N LEU A 169 -4.75 -4.47 -13.82
CA LEU A 169 -5.25 -3.13 -13.45
C LEU A 169 -4.46 -2.02 -14.16
N VAL A 170 -3.14 -2.13 -14.24
CA VAL A 170 -2.32 -1.18 -15.02
C VAL A 170 -2.67 -1.27 -16.51
N ALA A 171 -2.87 -2.47 -17.04
CA ALA A 171 -3.24 -2.67 -18.45
C ALA A 171 -4.68 -2.21 -18.78
N SER A 172 -5.56 -2.11 -17.78
CA SER A 172 -6.90 -1.54 -17.93
C SER A 172 -6.93 -0.02 -17.73
N SER A 173 -5.77 0.61 -17.54
CA SER A 173 -5.62 2.07 -17.48
C SER A 173 -6.32 2.73 -18.67
N SER A 174 -6.96 3.88 -18.41
CA SER A 174 -7.72 4.64 -19.40
C SER A 174 -7.31 6.11 -19.34
N SER A 175 -7.76 6.92 -20.29
CA SER A 175 -7.56 8.38 -20.23
C SER A 175 -8.22 9.02 -19.02
N GLU A 176 -9.35 8.46 -18.55
CA GLU A 176 -10.10 8.93 -17.38
C GLU A 176 -9.41 8.52 -16.08
N VAL A 177 -8.86 7.29 -16.04
CA VAL A 177 -8.15 6.75 -14.87
C VAL A 177 -6.76 6.26 -15.32
N PRO A 178 -5.77 7.17 -15.45
CA PRO A 178 -4.43 6.85 -15.95
C PRO A 178 -3.58 6.20 -14.85
N ILE A 179 -3.73 4.88 -14.66
CA ILE A 179 -2.97 4.09 -13.68
C ILE A 179 -1.54 3.87 -14.18
N LEU A 180 -0.56 4.30 -13.37
CA LEU A 180 0.88 4.14 -13.62
C LEU A 180 1.47 2.92 -12.90
N GLU A 181 1.08 2.73 -11.63
CA GLU A 181 1.51 1.59 -10.81
C GLU A 181 0.29 1.00 -10.09
N ALA A 182 0.27 -0.31 -9.90
CA ALA A 182 -0.71 -0.99 -9.06
C ALA A 182 -0.05 -2.07 -8.20
N LEU A 183 -0.64 -2.30 -7.02
CA LEU A 183 -0.26 -3.40 -6.15
C LEU A 183 -1.50 -3.98 -5.47
N VAL A 184 -1.62 -5.30 -5.44
CA VAL A 184 -2.74 -5.98 -4.77
C VAL A 184 -2.24 -6.83 -3.61
N LEU A 185 -2.86 -6.66 -2.46
CA LEU A 185 -2.63 -7.45 -1.26
C LEU A 185 -3.93 -8.16 -0.85
N GLY A 186 -3.98 -9.47 -1.04
CA GLY A 186 -5.04 -10.32 -0.49
C GLY A 186 -4.55 -11.05 0.76
N ASN A 187 -5.00 -10.64 1.96
CA ASN A 187 -4.66 -11.31 3.23
C ASN A 187 -5.92 -11.86 3.94
N CYS A 188 -5.81 -12.38 5.16
CA CYS A 188 -6.92 -13.07 5.83
C CYS A 188 -8.14 -12.20 6.17
N GLU A 189 -7.97 -10.88 6.22
CA GLU A 189 -9.02 -9.95 6.65
C GLU A 189 -9.29 -8.82 5.67
N ARG A 190 -8.46 -8.64 4.64
CA ARG A 190 -8.68 -7.62 3.63
C ARG A 190 -8.24 -8.00 2.22
N LEU A 191 -8.82 -7.29 1.27
CA LEU A 191 -8.32 -7.08 -0.08
C LEU A 191 -7.95 -5.60 -0.18
N ASP A 192 -6.66 -5.30 -0.28
CA ASP A 192 -6.18 -3.93 -0.50
C ASP A 192 -5.63 -3.82 -1.94
N VAL A 193 -6.02 -2.76 -2.63
CA VAL A 193 -5.53 -2.37 -3.95
C VAL A 193 -4.90 -0.99 -3.82
N TYR A 194 -3.59 -0.91 -4.01
CA TYR A 194 -2.83 0.34 -4.02
C TYR A 194 -2.65 0.77 -5.47
N LEU A 195 -2.89 2.04 -5.76
CA LEU A 195 -2.74 2.63 -7.09
C LEU A 195 -1.88 3.88 -7.01
N CYS A 196 -1.07 4.07 -8.03
CA CYS A 196 -0.49 5.35 -8.41
C CYS A 196 -1.10 5.76 -9.74
N CYS A 197 -1.72 6.94 -9.80
CA CYS A 197 -2.26 7.52 -11.02
C CYS A 197 -1.41 8.71 -11.48
N ALA A 198 -1.47 9.01 -12.78
CA ALA A 198 -0.73 10.13 -13.36
C ALA A 198 -1.21 11.50 -12.86
N THR A 199 -2.50 11.61 -12.53
CA THR A 199 -3.15 12.84 -12.06
C THR A 199 -4.07 12.53 -10.89
N ALA A 200 -4.37 13.55 -10.09
CA ALA A 200 -5.40 13.46 -9.06
C ALA A 200 -6.78 13.33 -9.73
N LEU A 201 -7.53 12.33 -9.27
CA LEU A 201 -8.84 11.94 -9.75
C LEU A 201 -9.89 12.03 -8.63
N PRO A 202 -11.15 12.29 -8.98
CA PRO A 202 -12.28 12.12 -8.07
C PRO A 202 -12.34 10.70 -7.50
N ALA A 203 -12.69 10.60 -6.22
CA ALA A 203 -12.77 9.31 -5.53
C ALA A 203 -13.78 8.35 -6.17
N GLU A 204 -14.90 8.87 -6.66
CA GLU A 204 -15.96 8.09 -7.31
C GLU A 204 -15.45 7.41 -8.59
N ASP A 205 -14.72 8.14 -9.43
CA ASP A 205 -14.16 7.61 -10.68
C ASP A 205 -13.16 6.47 -10.42
N VAL A 206 -12.30 6.64 -9.41
CA VAL A 206 -11.33 5.61 -9.00
C VAL A 206 -12.07 4.37 -8.46
N LEU A 207 -13.08 4.57 -7.60
CA LEU A 207 -13.87 3.48 -7.04
C LEU A 207 -14.66 2.72 -8.10
N ASP A 208 -15.34 3.42 -9.00
CA ASP A 208 -16.14 2.83 -10.06
C ASP A 208 -15.28 2.07 -11.05
N HIS A 209 -14.11 2.62 -11.41
CA HIS A 209 -13.14 1.92 -12.25
C HIS A 209 -12.69 0.61 -11.61
N ILE A 210 -12.25 0.64 -10.35
CA ILE A 210 -11.77 -0.57 -9.65
C ILE A 210 -12.90 -1.56 -9.40
N ALA A 211 -14.11 -1.10 -9.06
CA ALA A 211 -15.29 -1.94 -8.95
C ALA A 211 -15.63 -2.62 -10.27
N ALA A 212 -15.55 -1.91 -11.40
CA ALA A 212 -15.78 -2.47 -12.73
C ALA A 212 -14.75 -3.55 -13.07
N GLN A 213 -13.46 -3.32 -12.79
CA GLN A 213 -12.41 -4.31 -13.02
C GLN A 213 -12.60 -5.55 -12.14
N LEU A 214 -12.86 -5.39 -10.85
CA LEU A 214 -13.12 -6.50 -9.94
C LEU A 214 -14.38 -7.28 -10.33
N ALA A 215 -15.46 -6.58 -10.71
CA ALA A 215 -16.69 -7.20 -11.19
C ALA A 215 -16.46 -8.04 -12.45
N TRP A 216 -15.67 -7.53 -13.38
CA TRP A 216 -15.29 -8.25 -14.59
C TRP A 216 -14.50 -9.52 -14.28
N GLN A 217 -13.51 -9.46 -13.37
CA GLN A 217 -12.77 -10.63 -12.89
C GLN A 217 -13.70 -11.68 -12.25
N ILE A 218 -14.66 -11.23 -11.44
CA ILE A 218 -15.64 -12.10 -10.77
C ILE A 218 -16.58 -12.77 -11.78
N ASP A 219 -17.08 -12.01 -12.76
CA ASP A 219 -17.96 -12.51 -13.82
C ASP A 219 -17.23 -13.54 -14.69
N ARG A 220 -15.99 -13.25 -15.10
CA ARG A 220 -15.13 -14.18 -15.84
C ARG A 220 -14.87 -15.47 -15.08
N TRP A 221 -14.52 -15.36 -13.79
CA TRP A 221 -14.35 -16.51 -12.92
C TRP A 221 -15.63 -17.33 -12.80
N SER A 222 -16.79 -16.68 -12.74
CA SER A 222 -18.10 -17.34 -12.60
C SER A 222 -18.55 -18.05 -13.90
N ARG A 223 -18.20 -17.53 -15.08
CA ARG A 223 -18.75 -17.99 -16.38
C ARG A 223 -18.08 -19.21 -17.00
N GLY A 224 -16.83 -19.55 -16.68
CA GLY A 224 -16.28 -20.78 -17.26
C GLY A 224 -14.77 -20.89 -17.40
N ASP A 225 -13.99 -19.80 -17.38
CA ASP A 225 -12.52 -19.91 -17.44
C ASP A 225 -11.92 -20.46 -16.14
N GLY A 226 -12.73 -20.52 -15.07
CA GLY A 226 -12.47 -21.21 -13.80
C GLY A 226 -13.68 -22.01 -13.34
N SER A 227 -14.30 -22.81 -14.22
CA SER A 227 -15.56 -23.52 -13.94
C SER A 227 -15.62 -24.15 -12.54
N GLN A 228 -16.80 -24.24 -11.92
CA GLN A 228 -16.94 -25.01 -10.68
C GLN A 228 -16.46 -26.46 -10.81
N GLN A 229 -16.43 -27.07 -12.00
CA GLN A 229 -15.77 -28.37 -12.20
C GLN A 229 -14.25 -28.26 -12.20
N THR A 230 -13.70 -27.17 -12.69
CA THR A 230 -12.28 -26.83 -12.63
C THR A 230 -11.88 -26.55 -11.19
N VAL A 231 -12.59 -25.68 -10.45
CA VAL A 231 -12.37 -25.44 -9.01
C VAL A 231 -12.68 -26.67 -8.17
N SER A 232 -13.77 -27.39 -8.42
CA SER A 232 -14.13 -28.60 -7.65
C SER A 232 -13.19 -29.76 -7.98
N ARG A 233 -12.76 -29.98 -9.24
CA ARG A 233 -11.62 -30.86 -9.54
C ARG A 233 -10.38 -30.34 -8.85
N PHE A 234 -10.07 -29.05 -8.88
CA PHE A 234 -8.84 -28.53 -8.27
C PHE A 234 -8.82 -28.60 -6.74
N LEU A 235 -9.96 -28.50 -6.08
CA LEU A 235 -10.12 -28.69 -4.65
C LEU A 235 -10.12 -30.18 -4.28
N THR A 236 -10.46 -31.10 -5.19
CA THR A 236 -10.56 -32.55 -4.92
C THR A 236 -9.40 -33.39 -5.49
N THR A 237 -8.69 -32.96 -6.53
CA THR A 237 -7.64 -33.72 -7.22
C THR A 237 -6.21 -33.28 -6.90
N ALA A 238 -6.02 -32.16 -6.18
CA ALA A 238 -4.70 -31.75 -5.72
C ALA A 238 -4.72 -31.50 -4.20
N PRO A 239 -3.92 -32.22 -3.39
CA PRO A 239 -3.64 -31.83 -2.00
C PRO A 239 -2.82 -30.52 -1.89
N LEU A 240 -2.89 -29.64 -2.90
CA LEU A 240 -2.04 -28.48 -3.12
C LEU A 240 -2.89 -27.24 -3.49
N SER A 241 -3.85 -26.89 -2.62
CA SER A 241 -4.50 -25.56 -2.61
C SER A 241 -3.51 -24.38 -2.48
N TRP A 242 -2.22 -24.71 -2.28
CA TRP A 242 -1.08 -23.82 -2.09
C TRP A 242 -0.46 -23.26 -3.37
N HIS A 243 -0.80 -23.78 -4.56
CA HIS A 243 -0.17 -23.29 -5.79
C HIS A 243 -0.72 -21.92 -6.22
N ASP A 244 0.21 -21.00 -6.44
CA ASP A 244 0.01 -19.71 -7.07
C ASP A 244 -0.41 -19.90 -8.54
N ARG A 245 -1.57 -19.35 -8.94
CA ARG A 245 -2.22 -19.64 -10.23
C ARG A 245 -2.63 -18.38 -10.95
N GLU A 246 -1.69 -17.84 -11.70
CA GLU A 246 -1.89 -16.70 -12.60
C GLU A 246 -3.07 -16.90 -13.57
N GLY A 247 -3.37 -18.13 -13.99
CA GLY A 247 -4.48 -18.42 -14.90
C GLY A 247 -5.88 -18.03 -14.38
N LEU A 248 -6.04 -17.84 -13.06
CA LEU A 248 -7.30 -17.44 -12.45
C LEU A 248 -7.61 -15.94 -12.56
N VAL A 249 -6.63 -15.14 -12.96
CA VAL A 249 -6.79 -13.72 -13.25
C VAL A 249 -6.90 -13.56 -14.76
N ALA A 250 -8.01 -12.97 -15.21
CA ALA A 250 -8.22 -12.69 -16.62
C ALA A 250 -7.44 -11.44 -17.02
N TRP A 251 -6.89 -11.43 -18.24
CA TRP A 251 -6.20 -10.27 -18.81
C TRP A 251 -7.20 -9.37 -19.53
N PRO A 252 -7.19 -8.04 -19.32
CA PRO A 252 -8.13 -7.16 -20.00
C PRO A 252 -7.95 -7.28 -21.52
N SER A 253 -9.05 -7.53 -22.24
CA SER A 253 -9.08 -7.45 -23.69
C SER A 253 -9.57 -6.07 -24.10
N SER A 254 -8.99 -5.52 -25.17
CA SER A 254 -9.21 -4.15 -25.66
C SER A 254 -10.68 -3.80 -25.96
N SER A 255 -11.58 -4.80 -26.02
CA SER A 255 -12.98 -4.64 -26.42
C SER A 255 -14.01 -4.97 -25.33
N GLN A 256 -13.63 -5.32 -24.09
CA GLN A 256 -14.57 -6.05 -23.19
C GLN A 256 -14.81 -5.49 -21.79
N CYS A 257 -14.36 -4.28 -21.47
CA CYS A 257 -14.62 -3.70 -20.14
C CYS A 257 -16.11 -3.36 -19.89
N ALA A 258 -16.96 -3.33 -20.93
CA ALA A 258 -18.27 -2.69 -20.89
C ALA A 258 -19.50 -3.59 -20.57
N LYS A 259 -19.34 -4.89 -20.27
CA LYS A 259 -20.50 -5.82 -20.12
C LYS A 259 -20.82 -6.29 -18.69
N SER A 260 -20.13 -5.78 -17.67
CA SER A 260 -20.48 -6.07 -16.28
C SER A 260 -21.86 -5.49 -15.95
N SER A 261 -22.69 -6.20 -15.18
CA SER A 261 -23.98 -5.66 -14.72
C SER A 261 -23.74 -4.37 -13.95
N SER A 262 -24.23 -3.24 -14.48
CA SER A 262 -24.03 -1.90 -13.89
C SER A 262 -24.50 -1.85 -12.43
N THR A 263 -25.51 -2.63 -12.07
CA THR A 263 -26.00 -2.76 -10.69
C THR A 263 -24.95 -3.34 -9.74
N PHE A 264 -24.27 -4.43 -10.13
CA PHE A 264 -23.26 -5.08 -9.30
C PHE A 264 -22.01 -4.22 -9.14
N VAL A 265 -21.59 -3.53 -10.21
CA VAL A 265 -20.47 -2.57 -10.16
C VAL A 265 -20.77 -1.47 -9.16
N ARG A 266 -21.96 -0.85 -9.26
CA ARG A 266 -22.39 0.19 -8.33
C ARG A 266 -22.49 -0.29 -6.88
N GLU A 267 -23.02 -1.49 -6.65
CA GLU A 267 -23.05 -2.10 -5.32
C GLU A 267 -21.66 -2.38 -4.77
N LEU A 268 -20.74 -2.84 -5.62
CA LEU A 268 -19.36 -3.10 -5.23
C LEU A 268 -18.62 -1.80 -4.91
N SER A 269 -18.76 -0.76 -5.74
CA SER A 269 -18.19 0.57 -5.51
C SER A 269 -18.59 1.12 -4.12
N ARG A 270 -19.87 0.98 -3.75
CA ARG A 270 -20.40 1.44 -2.44
C ARG A 270 -19.83 0.74 -1.22
N VAL A 271 -19.33 -0.49 -1.35
CA VAL A 271 -18.76 -1.27 -0.22
C VAL A 271 -17.25 -1.18 -0.15
N LEU A 272 -16.61 -0.62 -1.17
CA LEU A 272 -15.18 -0.36 -1.18
C LEU A 272 -14.90 0.92 -0.39
N VAL A 273 -13.79 0.92 0.35
CA VAL A 273 -13.32 2.09 1.10
C VAL A 273 -12.11 2.65 0.39
N LEU A 274 -12.15 3.94 0.03
CA LEU A 274 -11.04 4.64 -0.58
C LEU A 274 -10.30 5.51 0.45
N THR A 275 -8.97 5.47 0.40
CA THR A 275 -8.07 6.40 1.09
C THR A 275 -7.19 7.04 0.02
N ALA A 276 -7.15 8.36 -0.02
CA ALA A 276 -6.37 9.13 -1.00
C ALA A 276 -5.21 9.87 -0.32
N GLY A 277 -4.14 10.08 -1.07
CA GLY A 277 -3.00 10.88 -0.65
C GLY A 277 -1.84 10.04 -0.12
N PRO A 278 -0.58 10.43 -0.42
CA PRO A 278 0.62 9.66 -0.08
C PRO A 278 0.73 9.36 1.42
N ALA A 279 0.51 10.37 2.26
CA ALA A 279 0.68 10.26 3.70
C ALA A 279 -0.30 9.26 4.33
N ASP A 280 -1.58 9.32 3.95
CA ASP A 280 -2.61 8.45 4.52
C ASP A 280 -2.52 7.02 3.99
N VAL A 281 -2.21 6.84 2.70
CA VAL A 281 -1.95 5.51 2.13
C VAL A 281 -0.73 4.86 2.79
N ALA A 282 0.35 5.61 2.98
CA ALA A 282 1.54 5.11 3.68
C ALA A 282 1.28 4.84 5.16
N ARG A 283 0.53 5.71 5.84
CA ARG A 283 0.09 5.52 7.24
C ARG A 283 -0.69 4.23 7.38
N TYR A 284 -1.68 3.98 6.51
CA TYR A 284 -2.42 2.73 6.51
C TYR A 284 -1.50 1.51 6.30
N CYS A 285 -0.60 1.56 5.31
CA CYS A 285 0.32 0.44 5.06
C CYS A 285 1.20 0.15 6.30
N CYS A 286 1.68 1.20 6.97
CA CYS A 286 2.46 1.08 8.19
C CYS A 286 1.63 0.54 9.36
N THR A 287 0.39 1.01 9.57
CA THR A 287 -0.49 0.49 10.63
C THR A 287 -0.84 -0.98 10.40
N VAL A 288 -1.03 -1.41 9.16
CA VAL A 288 -1.18 -2.82 8.79
C VAL A 288 0.07 -3.63 9.13
N ALA A 289 1.24 -3.16 8.70
CA ALA A 289 2.51 -3.84 8.94
C ALA A 289 2.86 -3.95 10.45
N MET A 290 2.44 -2.95 11.23
CA MET A 290 2.60 -2.93 12.69
C MET A 290 1.57 -3.80 13.42
N GLY A 291 0.50 -4.25 12.75
CA GLY A 291 -0.59 -5.01 13.38
C GLY A 291 -1.60 -4.16 14.15
N LEU A 292 -1.68 -2.86 13.86
CA LEU A 292 -2.60 -1.90 14.48
C LEU A 292 -3.95 -1.83 13.76
N GLU A 293 -3.99 -2.17 12.48
CA GLU A 293 -5.15 -1.95 11.63
C GLU A 293 -6.21 -3.06 11.75
N GLY A 294 -7.47 -2.67 12.05
CA GLY A 294 -8.63 -3.56 12.03
C GLY A 294 -8.84 -4.41 13.29
N ARG A 295 -8.09 -4.15 14.38
CA ARG A 295 -8.25 -4.86 15.66
C ARG A 295 -8.47 -3.90 16.83
N PRO A 296 -9.08 -4.38 17.93
CA PRO A 296 -9.11 -3.62 19.17
C PRO A 296 -7.68 -3.36 19.67
N LYS A 297 -7.35 -2.09 19.94
CA LYS A 297 -6.00 -1.67 20.37
C LYS A 297 -5.49 -2.39 21.62
N HIS A 298 -6.39 -2.83 22.50
CA HIS A 298 -6.05 -3.58 23.71
C HIS A 298 -5.54 -5.01 23.43
N THR A 299 -5.63 -5.51 22.19
CA THR A 299 -5.12 -6.83 21.76
C THR A 299 -3.75 -6.74 21.08
N TYR A 300 -3.11 -5.57 21.12
CA TYR A 300 -1.87 -5.31 20.41
C TYR A 300 -0.72 -6.22 20.90
N ASN A 301 -0.21 -7.05 19.99
CA ASN A 301 0.94 -7.90 20.23
C ASN A 301 1.72 -8.13 18.92
N PRO A 302 2.62 -7.23 18.54
CA PRO A 302 3.35 -7.34 17.26
C PRO A 302 4.37 -8.50 17.25
N SER A 303 4.58 -9.18 18.39
CA SER A 303 5.35 -10.43 18.47
C SER A 303 4.50 -11.68 18.18
N SER A 304 3.18 -11.54 18.03
CA SER A 304 2.32 -12.67 17.68
C SER A 304 2.72 -13.28 16.35
N SER A 305 2.55 -14.61 16.21
CA SER A 305 2.80 -15.31 14.93
C SER A 305 1.94 -14.74 13.80
N ARG A 306 0.74 -14.27 14.15
CA ARG A 306 -0.21 -13.62 13.23
C ARG A 306 0.35 -12.31 12.67
N ASP A 307 0.89 -11.43 13.51
CA ASP A 307 1.42 -10.13 13.07
C ASP A 307 2.81 -10.28 12.44
N ALA A 308 3.56 -11.33 12.81
CA ALA A 308 4.74 -11.73 12.06
C ALA A 308 4.39 -12.17 10.62
N HIS A 309 3.21 -12.75 10.41
CA HIS A 309 2.79 -13.25 9.10
C HIS A 309 2.42 -12.11 8.14
N ILE A 310 1.75 -11.04 8.58
CA ILE A 310 1.43 -9.91 7.69
C ILE A 310 2.72 -9.29 7.10
N MET A 311 3.79 -9.20 7.89
CA MET A 311 5.09 -8.73 7.42
C MET A 311 5.70 -9.62 6.33
N LEU A 312 5.58 -10.94 6.49
CA LEU A 312 6.02 -11.90 5.47
C LEU A 312 5.19 -11.76 4.19
N GLN A 313 3.88 -11.54 4.32
CA GLN A 313 2.99 -11.33 3.19
C GLN A 313 3.37 -10.06 2.42
N LEU A 314 3.51 -8.92 3.11
CA LEU A 314 3.94 -7.64 2.51
C LEU A 314 5.27 -7.79 1.78
N ARG A 315 6.27 -8.44 2.40
CA ARG A 315 7.59 -8.65 1.78
C ARG A 315 7.50 -9.49 0.50
N ARG A 316 6.72 -10.55 0.50
CA ARG A 316 6.56 -11.45 -0.67
C ARG A 316 5.78 -10.77 -1.78
N THR A 317 4.73 -10.04 -1.45
CA THR A 317 3.96 -9.24 -2.40
C THR A 317 4.84 -8.18 -3.06
N LEU A 318 5.63 -7.43 -2.27
CA LEU A 318 6.58 -6.46 -2.82
C LEU A 318 7.59 -7.12 -3.77
N HIS A 319 8.24 -8.20 -3.34
CA HIS A 319 9.22 -8.91 -4.16
C HIS A 319 8.63 -9.37 -5.48
N ALA A 320 7.41 -9.89 -5.46
CA ALA A 320 6.75 -10.38 -6.65
C ALA A 320 6.22 -9.27 -7.56
N ALA A 321 5.68 -8.19 -6.99
CA ALA A 321 5.14 -7.08 -7.77
C ALA A 321 6.26 -6.23 -8.42
N SER A 322 7.44 -6.16 -7.80
CA SER A 322 8.59 -5.42 -8.32
C SER A 322 9.60 -6.28 -9.09
N ALA A 323 9.42 -7.61 -9.16
CA ALA A 323 10.37 -8.46 -9.89
C ALA A 323 10.39 -8.08 -11.39
N PRO A 324 11.56 -8.06 -12.04
CA PRO A 324 11.66 -7.72 -13.45
C PRO A 324 10.87 -8.70 -14.33
N ALA A 325 10.59 -8.29 -15.56
CA ALA A 325 9.93 -9.15 -16.52
C ALA A 325 10.86 -10.34 -16.87
N THR A 326 10.52 -11.53 -16.41
CA THR A 326 11.22 -12.79 -16.69
C THR A 326 10.19 -13.86 -17.05
N GLY A 327 9.97 -14.16 -18.33
CA GLY A 327 9.02 -15.21 -18.69
C GLY A 327 8.76 -15.31 -20.18
N ALA A 328 8.08 -16.39 -20.58
CA ALA A 328 7.59 -16.53 -21.94
C ALA A 328 6.51 -15.47 -22.25
N PRO A 329 6.41 -14.98 -23.49
CA PRO A 329 5.34 -14.08 -23.91
C PRO A 329 3.97 -14.58 -23.45
N GLY A 330 3.19 -13.71 -22.81
CA GLY A 330 1.86 -14.04 -22.27
C GLY A 330 1.81 -14.54 -20.80
N SER A 331 2.95 -14.82 -20.15
CA SER A 331 2.99 -15.06 -18.70
C SER A 331 2.92 -13.75 -17.90
N ALA A 332 2.39 -13.75 -16.66
CA ALA A 332 2.44 -12.57 -15.81
C ALA A 332 3.87 -12.12 -15.49
N SER A 333 4.80 -13.05 -15.57
CA SER A 333 6.21 -12.76 -15.37
C SER A 333 6.84 -12.09 -16.59
N ALA A 334 6.25 -12.13 -17.79
CA ALA A 334 6.71 -11.37 -18.96
C ALA A 334 6.21 -9.91 -18.97
N LEU A 335 5.31 -9.55 -18.05
CA LEU A 335 4.77 -8.21 -17.94
C LEU A 335 5.74 -7.29 -17.21
N ASN A 336 5.76 -6.02 -17.61
CA ASN A 336 6.40 -4.95 -16.85
C ASN A 336 5.95 -5.00 -15.39
N PRO A 337 6.85 -4.76 -14.43
CA PRO A 337 6.52 -4.82 -13.02
C PRO A 337 5.41 -3.82 -12.71
N PRO A 338 4.22 -4.27 -12.24
CA PRO A 338 3.11 -3.36 -11.97
C PRO A 338 3.36 -2.45 -10.77
N CYS A 339 4.28 -2.83 -9.86
CA CYS A 339 4.70 -2.01 -8.73
C CYS A 339 6.05 -1.37 -9.04
N GLY A 340 6.00 -0.07 -9.31
CA GLY A 340 7.19 0.73 -9.55
C GLY A 340 7.80 1.28 -8.27
N THR A 341 8.35 2.48 -8.36
CA THR A 341 9.19 3.06 -7.29
C THR A 341 8.32 3.60 -6.16
N GLN A 342 7.16 4.17 -6.47
CA GLN A 342 6.32 4.84 -5.49
C GLN A 342 5.61 3.86 -4.58
N LEU A 343 4.90 2.88 -5.16
CA LEU A 343 4.25 1.83 -4.38
C LEU A 343 5.29 0.94 -3.68
N GLY A 344 6.44 0.74 -4.33
CA GLY A 344 7.58 0.05 -3.72
C GLY A 344 8.10 0.76 -2.48
N LEU A 345 8.13 2.10 -2.49
CA LEU A 345 8.54 2.91 -1.34
C LEU A 345 7.54 2.78 -0.18
N ILE A 346 6.23 2.82 -0.45
CA ILE A 346 5.17 2.64 0.57
C ILE A 346 5.35 1.30 1.31
N LEU A 347 5.49 0.19 0.57
CA LEU A 347 5.63 -1.13 1.19
C LEU A 347 6.95 -1.27 1.96
N ARG A 348 8.04 -0.65 1.50
CA ARG A 348 9.31 -0.63 2.24
C ARG A 348 9.18 0.13 3.55
N SER A 349 8.49 1.27 3.56
CA SER A 349 8.18 2.04 4.77
C SER A 349 7.32 1.23 5.73
N GLY A 350 6.27 0.56 5.23
CA GLY A 350 5.46 -0.36 6.04
C GLY A 350 6.31 -1.48 6.67
N LEU A 351 7.18 -2.13 5.88
CA LEU A 351 8.10 -3.15 6.38
C LEU A 351 9.16 -2.61 7.35
N GLN A 352 9.54 -1.34 7.26
CA GLN A 352 10.42 -0.68 8.22
C GLN A 352 9.67 -0.45 9.54
N ALA A 353 8.49 0.15 9.49
CA ALA A 353 7.63 0.39 10.65
C ALA A 353 7.30 -0.92 11.39
N GLY A 354 6.88 -1.97 10.68
CA GLY A 354 6.57 -3.26 11.29
C GLY A 354 7.79 -3.99 11.86
N LYS A 355 9.00 -3.74 11.36
CA LYS A 355 10.24 -4.26 11.99
C LYS A 355 10.57 -3.49 13.26
N ALA A 356 10.52 -2.16 13.23
CA ALA A 356 10.81 -1.29 14.36
C ALA A 356 9.81 -1.51 15.51
N ALA A 357 8.51 -1.62 15.21
CA ALA A 357 7.48 -1.94 16.20
C ALA A 357 7.67 -3.29 16.90
N ARG A 358 8.51 -4.18 16.35
CA ARG A 358 8.85 -5.49 16.92
C ARG A 358 10.19 -5.49 17.65
N ASN A 359 10.98 -4.43 17.52
CA ASN A 359 12.30 -4.29 18.10
C ASN A 359 12.23 -3.58 19.46
N PRO A 360 12.64 -4.22 20.57
CA PRO A 360 12.66 -3.57 21.89
C PRO A 360 13.63 -2.40 22.03
N ALA A 361 14.53 -2.18 21.07
CA ALA A 361 15.37 -0.98 21.03
C ALA A 361 14.60 0.23 20.50
N ASP A 362 13.73 0.03 19.50
CA ASP A 362 12.94 1.10 18.87
C ASP A 362 11.62 1.33 19.62
N LEU A 363 11.03 0.27 20.20
CA LEU A 363 9.81 0.33 21.01
C LEU A 363 10.03 -0.34 22.38
N PRO A 364 10.49 0.39 23.41
CA PRO A 364 10.82 -0.17 24.72
C PRO A 364 9.67 -0.92 25.40
N GLN A 365 8.41 -0.52 25.18
CA GLN A 365 7.22 -1.19 25.72
C GLN A 365 7.10 -2.65 25.27
N MET A 366 7.78 -3.04 24.19
CA MET A 366 7.90 -4.44 23.77
C MET A 366 8.50 -5.34 24.84
N ARG A 367 9.36 -4.83 25.73
CA ARG A 367 9.89 -5.62 26.86
C ARG A 367 8.79 -6.02 27.83
N LYS A 368 7.85 -5.11 28.12
CA LYS A 368 6.69 -5.39 28.99
C LYS A 368 5.70 -6.33 28.31
N LEU A 369 5.43 -6.12 27.03
CA LEU A 369 4.56 -6.99 26.23
C LEU A 369 5.11 -8.43 26.17
N ARG A 370 6.41 -8.60 25.91
CA ARG A 370 7.06 -9.93 25.87
C ARG A 370 7.20 -10.56 27.25
N GLY A 371 7.50 -9.77 28.27
CA GLY A 371 7.65 -10.24 29.66
C GLY A 371 6.36 -10.81 30.24
N SER A 372 5.21 -10.30 29.78
CA SER A 372 3.88 -10.80 30.15
C SER A 372 3.57 -12.15 29.49
N SER A 373 4.23 -12.48 28.38
CA SER A 373 4.04 -13.72 27.60
C SER A 373 5.00 -14.87 27.95
N LYS A 374 5.49 -14.96 29.19
CA LYS A 374 6.48 -15.99 29.62
C LYS A 374 6.03 -17.46 29.46
N GLY A 375 4.82 -17.73 28.97
CA GLY A 375 4.41 -19.05 28.47
C GLY A 375 4.23 -19.02 26.96
N SER A 376 5.05 -19.74 26.20
CA SER A 376 4.79 -20.01 24.79
C SER A 376 3.67 -21.05 24.67
N GLY A 377 2.41 -20.62 24.77
CA GLY A 377 1.26 -21.52 24.66
C GLY A 377 -0.09 -20.83 24.85
N ARG A 378 -1.17 -21.62 24.73
CA ARG A 378 -2.56 -21.19 24.98
C ARG A 378 -2.81 -20.63 26.38
N TYR A 379 -1.82 -20.70 27.28
CA TYR A 379 -1.87 -20.25 28.68
C TYR A 379 -1.04 -18.98 28.94
N ALA A 380 -0.61 -18.26 27.91
CA ALA A 380 -0.03 -16.94 28.11
C ALA A 380 -1.05 -16.05 28.81
N GLN A 381 -0.65 -15.43 29.93
CA GLN A 381 -1.49 -14.44 30.60
C GLN A 381 -1.85 -13.32 29.61
N PRO A 382 -3.12 -12.89 29.56
CA PRO A 382 -3.51 -11.80 28.68
C PRO A 382 -2.70 -10.55 29.05
N VAL A 383 -2.23 -9.84 28.02
CA VAL A 383 -1.52 -8.57 28.22
C VAL A 383 -2.49 -7.60 28.89
N PRO A 384 -2.11 -6.95 30.01
CA PRO A 384 -2.95 -5.94 30.63
C PRO A 384 -3.34 -4.84 29.62
N MET A 385 -4.62 -4.49 29.58
CA MET A 385 -5.17 -3.55 28.59
C MET A 385 -4.40 -2.22 28.58
N GLU A 386 -4.07 -1.68 29.74
CA GLU A 386 -3.30 -0.44 29.88
C GLU A 386 -1.92 -0.55 29.24
N THR A 387 -1.22 -1.66 29.43
CA THR A 387 0.09 -1.92 28.82
C THR A 387 -0.01 -1.99 27.29
N ALA A 388 -1.06 -2.65 26.77
CA ALA A 388 -1.28 -2.73 25.33
C ALA A 388 -1.58 -1.35 24.72
N LEU A 389 -2.45 -0.56 25.36
CA LEU A 389 -2.78 0.80 24.90
C LEU A 389 -1.58 1.74 24.95
N ALA A 390 -0.79 1.69 26.02
CA ALA A 390 0.44 2.46 26.14
C ALA A 390 1.46 2.08 25.04
N ALA A 391 1.59 0.78 24.76
CA ALA A 391 2.46 0.31 23.68
C ALA A 391 1.98 0.75 22.29
N VAL A 392 0.66 0.81 22.05
CA VAL A 392 0.11 1.33 20.79
C VAL A 392 0.43 2.81 20.62
N GLN A 393 0.25 3.62 21.67
CA GLN A 393 0.54 5.05 21.62
C GLN A 393 2.02 5.29 21.35
N GLU A 394 2.92 4.63 22.07
CA GLU A 394 4.36 4.73 21.81
C GLU A 394 4.75 4.20 20.42
N ALA A 395 4.09 3.15 19.91
CA ALA A 395 4.34 2.66 18.56
C ALA A 395 3.97 3.71 17.51
N ILE A 396 2.90 4.49 17.74
CA ILE A 396 2.54 5.60 16.86
C ILE A 396 3.62 6.69 16.93
N ASP A 397 3.95 7.15 18.14
CA ASP A 397 4.79 8.32 18.34
C ASP A 397 6.27 8.07 18.00
N LEU A 398 6.80 6.90 18.37
CA LEU A 398 8.23 6.58 18.24
C LEU A 398 8.57 5.81 16.96
N VAL A 399 7.59 5.17 16.31
CA VAL A 399 7.84 4.35 15.12
C VAL A 399 7.08 4.85 13.90
N LEU A 400 5.75 4.95 13.98
CA LEU A 400 4.93 5.30 12.82
C LEU A 400 5.25 6.70 12.29
N GLU A 401 5.13 7.73 13.13
CA GLU A 401 5.31 9.12 12.70
C GLU A 401 6.73 9.41 12.17
N PRO A 402 7.82 8.93 12.80
CA PRO A 402 9.17 9.06 12.23
C PRO A 402 9.33 8.37 10.87
N VAL A 403 8.78 7.15 10.70
CA VAL A 403 8.84 6.43 9.42
C VAL A 403 8.02 7.15 8.34
N LEU A 404 6.86 7.72 8.68
CA LEU A 404 6.07 8.52 7.74
C LEU A 404 6.79 9.79 7.33
N LYS A 405 7.43 10.49 8.27
CA LYS A 405 8.26 11.66 7.95
C LYS A 405 9.40 11.30 6.99
N GLU A 406 10.11 10.19 7.26
CA GLU A 406 11.17 9.68 6.37
C GLU A 406 10.61 9.30 4.99
N TYR A 407 9.45 8.65 4.94
CA TYR A 407 8.76 8.31 3.70
C TYR A 407 8.42 9.55 2.87
N MET A 408 7.80 10.57 3.48
CA MET A 408 7.45 11.81 2.79
C MET A 408 8.69 12.52 2.24
N GLY A 409 9.78 12.56 3.00
CA GLY A 409 11.06 13.11 2.51
C GLY A 409 11.63 12.33 1.32
N LYS A 410 11.52 10.99 1.32
CA LYS A 410 11.92 10.16 0.16
C LYS A 410 11.02 10.38 -1.05
N LEU A 411 9.71 10.53 -0.84
CA LEU A 411 8.77 10.79 -1.93
C LEU A 411 9.02 12.16 -2.57
N GLN A 412 9.21 13.20 -1.76
CA GLN A 412 9.60 14.53 -2.23
C GLN A 412 10.92 14.48 -3.01
N ALA A 413 11.93 13.73 -2.52
CA ALA A 413 13.20 13.57 -3.23
C ALA A 413 13.04 12.85 -4.58
N LEU A 414 12.13 11.88 -4.69
CA LEU A 414 11.79 11.23 -5.96
C LEU A 414 11.13 12.20 -6.92
N ASP A 415 10.19 13.01 -6.44
CA ASP A 415 9.51 14.00 -7.27
C ASP A 415 10.49 15.07 -7.78
N ASN A 416 11.30 15.65 -6.89
CA ASN A 416 12.39 16.56 -7.25
C ASN A 416 13.34 15.94 -8.29
N SER A 417 13.65 14.64 -8.17
CA SER A 417 14.50 13.94 -9.15
C SER A 417 13.86 13.83 -10.53
N ASN A 418 12.54 13.67 -10.60
CA ASN A 418 11.80 13.65 -11.85
C ASN A 418 11.71 15.06 -12.46
N GLN A 419 11.42 16.08 -11.65
CA GLN A 419 11.43 17.48 -12.07
C GLN A 419 12.80 17.89 -12.64
N ILE A 420 13.89 17.54 -11.95
CA ILE A 420 15.27 17.77 -12.45
C ILE A 420 15.50 17.08 -13.79
N ARG A 421 15.01 15.85 -13.98
CA ARG A 421 15.17 15.13 -15.24
C ARG A 421 14.41 15.81 -16.38
N ARG A 422 13.15 16.20 -16.14
CA ARG A 422 12.33 16.93 -17.14
C ARG A 422 12.95 18.26 -17.50
N LEU A 423 13.39 19.04 -16.50
CA LEU A 423 14.02 20.34 -16.71
C LEU A 423 15.29 20.21 -17.57
N ARG A 424 16.15 19.23 -17.28
CA ARG A 424 17.35 18.95 -18.07
C ARG A 424 17.02 18.57 -19.50
N GLN A 425 16.08 17.64 -19.68
CA GLN A 425 15.64 17.20 -21.00
C GLN A 425 15.12 18.39 -21.83
N ARG A 426 14.27 19.25 -21.27
CA ARG A 426 13.74 20.43 -21.98
C ARG A 426 14.83 21.41 -22.38
N VAL A 427 15.83 21.63 -21.53
CA VAL A 427 16.96 22.50 -21.86
C VAL A 427 17.87 21.88 -22.91
N GLU A 428 18.08 20.56 -22.88
CA GLU A 428 18.79 19.83 -23.93
C GLU A 428 18.06 19.93 -25.27
N GLU A 429 16.74 19.76 -25.29
CA GLU A 429 15.90 19.95 -26.49
C GLU A 429 16.04 21.37 -27.07
N VAL A 430 15.99 22.41 -26.24
CA VAL A 430 16.20 23.80 -26.67
C VAL A 430 17.60 24.02 -27.24
N ALA A 431 18.64 23.50 -26.57
CA ALA A 431 20.01 23.63 -27.06
C ALA A 431 20.18 22.93 -28.43
N ASP A 432 19.63 21.73 -28.58
CA ASP A 432 19.64 20.98 -29.84
C ASP A 432 18.89 21.71 -30.96
N GLU A 433 17.72 22.28 -30.66
CA GLU A 433 16.96 23.09 -31.63
C GLU A 433 17.74 24.32 -32.11
N LEU A 434 18.42 25.04 -31.20
CA LEU A 434 19.24 26.19 -31.56
C LEU A 434 20.44 25.79 -32.44
N LEU A 435 21.10 24.67 -32.12
CA LEU A 435 22.20 24.15 -32.91
C LEU A 435 21.74 23.68 -34.30
N GLN A 436 20.56 23.07 -34.41
CA GLN A 436 19.97 22.69 -35.71
C GLN A 436 19.64 23.90 -36.59
N ARG A 437 19.26 25.04 -36.00
CA ARG A 437 19.03 26.30 -36.72
C ARG A 437 20.31 26.95 -37.24
N ALA A 438 21.47 26.56 -36.71
CA ALA A 438 22.78 27.10 -37.08
C ALA A 438 23.74 25.98 -37.56
N PRO A 439 23.47 25.34 -38.72
CA PRO A 439 24.21 24.15 -39.18
C PRO A 439 25.68 24.42 -39.57
N GLN A 440 26.09 25.70 -39.63
CA GLN A 440 27.46 26.11 -39.99
C GLN A 440 28.39 26.24 -38.77
N LEU A 441 27.90 25.97 -37.55
CA LEU A 441 28.70 26.06 -36.34
C LEU A 441 29.76 24.97 -36.29
N ASP A 442 30.96 25.34 -35.84
CA ASP A 442 32.02 24.38 -35.59
C ASP A 442 31.73 23.54 -34.33
N SER A 443 32.39 22.39 -34.22
CA SER A 443 32.23 21.49 -33.07
C SER A 443 32.63 22.14 -31.73
N SER A 444 33.48 23.17 -31.78
CA SER A 444 33.87 23.98 -30.63
C SER A 444 32.70 24.81 -30.09
N THR A 445 31.95 25.46 -30.96
CA THR A 445 30.77 26.25 -30.58
C THR A 445 29.67 25.34 -30.04
N THR A 446 29.40 24.21 -30.68
CA THR A 446 28.45 23.20 -30.17
C THR A 446 28.80 22.75 -28.75
N ARG A 447 30.08 22.47 -28.48
CA ARG A 447 30.54 22.13 -27.12
C ARG A 447 30.36 23.29 -26.14
N SER A 448 30.56 24.53 -26.59
CA SER A 448 30.43 25.72 -25.74
C SER A 448 28.97 25.99 -25.36
N VAL A 449 28.04 25.89 -26.32
CA VAL A 449 26.59 25.99 -26.09
C VAL A 449 26.11 24.95 -25.07
N ASN A 450 26.48 23.68 -25.27
CA ASN A 450 26.11 22.61 -24.34
C ASN A 450 26.70 22.80 -22.93
N LYS A 451 27.95 23.28 -22.85
CA LYS A 451 28.59 23.58 -21.57
C LYS A 451 27.88 24.72 -20.85
N GLU A 452 27.45 25.74 -21.58
CA GLU A 452 26.73 26.88 -21.01
C GLU A 452 25.32 26.48 -20.54
N ALA A 453 24.59 25.73 -21.34
CA ALA A 453 23.29 25.18 -20.95
C ALA A 453 23.39 24.40 -19.62
N GLN A 454 24.42 23.55 -19.49
CA GLN A 454 24.70 22.81 -18.25
C GLN A 454 25.09 23.72 -17.08
N ARG A 455 25.83 24.81 -17.32
CA ARG A 455 26.19 25.80 -16.31
C ARG A 455 24.95 26.49 -15.76
N LEU A 456 24.05 26.94 -16.63
CA LEU A 456 22.83 27.65 -16.27
C LEU A 456 21.81 26.73 -15.58
N LEU A 457 21.78 25.44 -15.92
CA LEU A 457 20.96 24.42 -15.23
C LEU A 457 21.39 24.12 -13.79
N HIS A 458 22.61 24.49 -13.38
CA HIS A 458 23.18 24.09 -12.10
C HIS A 458 22.37 24.60 -10.90
N GLU A 459 22.12 25.90 -10.85
CA GLU A 459 21.41 26.54 -9.73
C GLU A 459 19.95 26.06 -9.61
N PRO A 460 19.13 26.03 -10.69
CA PRO A 460 17.80 25.42 -10.65
C PRO A 460 17.80 23.96 -10.16
N THR A 461 18.80 23.18 -10.56
CA THR A 461 18.94 21.79 -10.09
C THR A 461 19.21 21.73 -8.58
N ILE A 462 20.03 22.64 -8.04
CA ILE A 462 20.29 22.71 -6.59
C ILE A 462 19.03 23.09 -5.83
N LEU A 463 18.28 24.09 -6.31
CA LEU A 463 17.01 24.51 -5.72
C LEU A 463 16.02 23.34 -5.64
N LEU A 464 15.81 22.63 -6.75
CA LEU A 464 14.96 21.44 -6.80
C LEU A 464 15.44 20.35 -5.83
N ARG A 465 16.76 20.09 -5.75
CA ARG A 465 17.30 19.11 -4.77
C ARG A 465 17.01 19.50 -3.33
N ASN A 466 16.98 20.79 -3.02
CA ASN A 466 16.67 21.33 -1.71
C ASN A 466 15.16 21.40 -1.44
N GLY A 467 14.31 20.92 -2.37
CA GLY A 467 12.85 20.95 -2.24
C GLY A 467 12.24 22.33 -2.50
N VAL A 468 13.00 23.25 -3.12
CA VAL A 468 12.49 24.55 -3.56
C VAL A 468 11.88 24.37 -4.95
N SER A 469 10.60 24.71 -5.09
CA SER A 469 9.90 24.68 -6.38
C SER A 469 10.52 25.69 -7.36
N VAL A 470 10.64 25.29 -8.62
CA VAL A 470 11.18 26.13 -9.70
C VAL A 470 10.15 26.23 -10.82
N ASN A 471 9.93 27.44 -11.36
CA ASN A 471 9.11 27.61 -12.55
C ASN A 471 9.92 27.12 -13.77
N GLU A 472 9.68 25.86 -14.17
CA GLU A 472 10.43 25.19 -15.25
C GLU A 472 10.43 26.01 -16.54
N SER A 473 9.28 26.58 -16.94
CA SER A 473 9.17 27.35 -18.19
C SER A 473 9.94 28.67 -18.13
N ALA A 474 9.91 29.39 -16.99
CA ALA A 474 10.70 30.61 -16.84
C ALA A 474 12.21 30.32 -16.90
N VAL A 475 12.66 29.23 -16.29
CA VAL A 475 14.07 28.81 -16.35
C VAL A 475 14.48 28.42 -17.77
N VAL A 476 13.66 27.62 -18.46
CA VAL A 476 13.95 27.20 -19.84
C VAL A 476 14.05 28.41 -20.77
N ASN A 477 13.12 29.36 -20.69
CA ASN A 477 13.14 30.57 -21.52
C ASN A 477 14.37 31.45 -21.23
N ALA A 478 14.73 31.64 -19.96
CA ALA A 478 15.91 32.42 -19.60
C ALA A 478 17.21 31.77 -20.10
N ILE A 479 17.27 30.43 -20.10
CA ILE A 479 18.39 29.69 -20.69
C ILE A 479 18.40 29.85 -22.20
N GLU A 480 17.26 29.70 -22.87
CA GLU A 480 17.13 29.90 -24.32
C GLU A 480 17.63 31.28 -24.76
N GLU A 481 17.17 32.33 -24.09
CA GLU A 481 17.60 33.71 -24.36
C GLU A 481 19.12 33.88 -24.21
N SER A 482 19.69 33.32 -23.14
CA SER A 482 21.15 33.37 -22.91
C SER A 482 21.94 32.60 -23.96
N LEU A 483 21.42 31.47 -24.46
CA LEU A 483 22.06 30.70 -25.52
C LEU A 483 21.94 31.40 -26.88
N ILE A 484 20.81 32.05 -27.17
CA ILE A 484 20.64 32.88 -28.36
C ILE A 484 21.63 34.04 -28.35
N GLU A 485 21.81 34.69 -27.21
CA GLU A 485 22.78 35.79 -27.06
C GLU A 485 24.22 35.31 -27.25
N MET A 486 24.57 34.09 -26.79
CA MET A 486 25.89 33.49 -27.02
C MET A 486 26.16 33.14 -28.50
N LEU A 487 25.12 32.83 -29.27
CA LEU A 487 25.23 32.47 -30.69
C LEU A 487 25.24 33.68 -31.63
N ARG A 488 24.88 34.86 -31.12
CA ARG A 488 24.99 36.14 -31.84
C ARG A 488 26.40 36.69 -31.73
#